data_AF-A0AAE3LET1-F1
#
_entry.id   AF-A0AAE3LET1-F1
#
_cell.length_a   1.000
_cell.length_b   1.000
_cell.length_c   1.000
_cell.angle_alpha   90.00
_cell.angle_beta   90.00
_cell.angle_gamma   90.00
#
_symmetry.space_group_name_H-M   'P 1'
#
loop_
_entity.id
_entity.type
_entity.pdbx_description
1 polymer ?
#
loop_
_entity_poly.entity_id
_entity_poly.type
_entity_poly.pdbx_seq_one_letter_code
_entity_poly.pdbx_strand_id
1 'polypeptide(L)'
;MSRITRRRYLAAGGVAALAGCGSVNDGYGNYDPDGVSADGAGTTGAADSTGCAEPIERTDAGQQPPAVPSASERLPLPRSPSALRQEARSGGPPKDGIPSIDDPSFANAGSVGFLSEGDPVFGIVRDDVAKAYPQKVLVHHEIVNDTVGDQSLAVTYCPLTGTVLGFDRGETTFGVSGRLINNNLVMYDRVSEAWWPQVLATAIPGPWNEDPPTVSLREVRLVWTSWERWRTHHPETRVLTTDTGYARNYGRDPYGSYNPPSGHYKGGSTPFARLNPDDRFHPKRVFIGARTPAGAVAFGKEALLEAGVMTGRLCETPTLAVADPRLETGYVYLNPERREFDHDGATVTAADGTDYRPENLPLQRIHAFDAMWFAWSGFYPWTSVHV
;
A
#
# COMPACT_ATOMS: atom_id res chain seq x y z
N MET A 1 27.64 24.43 56.85
CA MET A 1 26.87 25.60 56.36
C MET A 1 26.33 25.23 54.98
N SER A 2 25.20 24.53 54.90
CA SER A 2 23.84 25.07 54.73
C SER A 2 23.63 25.88 53.44
N ARG A 3 23.05 25.17 52.45
CA ARG A 3 22.06 25.54 51.42
C ARG A 3 21.78 27.03 51.15
N ILE A 4 21.59 27.35 49.86
CA ILE A 4 20.33 27.89 49.32
C ILE A 4 20.25 27.63 47.80
N THR A 5 19.19 26.95 47.39
CA THR A 5 18.61 26.80 46.05
C THR A 5 17.50 27.85 45.84
N ARG A 6 17.26 28.27 44.57
CA ARG A 6 16.03 28.95 44.04
C ARG A 6 16.34 29.42 42.60
N ARG A 7 15.53 29.32 41.54
CA ARG A 7 14.09 29.09 41.27
C ARG A 7 14.00 28.39 39.89
N ARG A 8 13.23 27.29 39.72
CA ARG A 8 11.80 27.28 39.31
C ARG A 8 11.48 28.20 38.12
N TYR A 9 11.41 27.62 36.92
CA TYR A 9 10.51 28.10 35.87
C TYR A 9 9.27 27.22 35.84
N LEU A 10 8.13 27.91 35.90
CA LEU A 10 6.78 27.38 36.02
C LEU A 10 6.28 26.85 34.68
N ALA A 11 5.57 25.74 34.77
CA ALA A 11 4.64 25.26 33.78
C ALA A 11 3.55 26.32 33.53
N ALA A 12 3.30 26.63 32.26
CA ALA A 12 2.04 27.21 31.82
C ALA A 12 1.30 26.11 31.05
N GLY A 13 0.22 25.61 31.66
CA GLY A 13 -0.68 24.65 31.04
C GLY A 13 -1.48 25.30 29.92
N GLY A 14 -1.49 24.64 28.77
CA GLY A 14 -2.50 24.82 27.74
C GLY A 14 -3.35 23.55 27.69
N VAL A 15 -4.52 23.59 28.33
CA VAL A 15 -5.57 22.58 28.13
C VAL A 15 -6.13 22.82 26.72
N ALA A 16 -5.72 22.02 25.74
CA ALA A 16 -6.42 21.95 24.47
C ALA A 16 -7.62 21.02 24.65
N ALA A 17 -8.80 21.64 24.75
CA ALA A 17 -10.07 20.97 24.88
C ALA A 17 -10.36 20.06 23.67
N LEU A 18 -10.93 18.89 23.99
CA LEU A 18 -11.64 18.03 23.05
C LEU A 18 -12.72 18.84 22.31
N ALA A 19 -12.63 18.91 20.99
CA ALA A 19 -13.76 19.25 20.14
C ALA A 19 -13.95 18.12 19.12
N GLY A 20 -14.76 17.15 19.52
CA GLY A 20 -15.56 16.41 18.55
C GLY A 20 -16.66 17.35 18.07
N CYS A 21 -16.70 17.58 16.76
CA CYS A 21 -17.88 18.15 16.12
C CYS A 21 -18.32 17.17 15.03
N GLY A 22 -19.31 16.36 15.38
CA GLY A 22 -20.36 16.08 14.44
C GLY A 22 -21.22 17.33 14.28
N SER A 23 -21.64 17.60 13.06
CA SER A 23 -22.71 18.52 12.67
C SER A 23 -23.36 17.83 11.47
N VAL A 24 -24.49 17.15 11.64
CA VAL A 24 -25.85 17.69 11.80
C VAL A 24 -26.20 18.64 10.66
N ASN A 25 -27.14 18.12 9.91
CA ASN A 25 -27.96 18.62 8.82
C ASN A 25 -28.64 19.97 9.13
N ASP A 26 -28.76 20.80 8.10
CA ASP A 26 -29.76 21.87 7.81
C ASP A 26 -29.06 22.79 6.79
N GLY A 27 -29.45 22.95 5.53
CA GLY A 27 -30.77 23.14 4.93
C GLY A 27 -30.59 24.28 3.89
N TYR A 28 -31.42 24.30 2.83
CA TYR A 28 -31.41 25.20 1.65
C TYR A 28 -30.55 24.72 0.45
N GLY A 29 -31.11 24.43 -0.73
CA GLY A 29 -32.43 24.72 -1.24
C GLY A 29 -32.82 23.87 -2.46
N ASN A 30 -34.12 23.77 -2.64
CA ASN A 30 -34.85 23.23 -3.78
C ASN A 30 -34.23 23.62 -5.13
N TYR A 31 -34.01 22.61 -5.99
CA TYR A 31 -34.21 22.78 -7.43
C TYR A 31 -34.94 21.54 -7.95
N ASP A 32 -36.12 21.80 -8.53
CA ASP A 32 -37.09 20.84 -9.05
C ASP A 32 -36.59 20.21 -10.38
N PRO A 33 -37.04 19.00 -10.74
CA PRO A 33 -36.55 18.19 -11.86
C PRO A 33 -37.34 18.49 -13.15
N ASP A 34 -37.04 17.70 -14.19
CA ASP A 34 -37.51 17.76 -15.59
C ASP A 34 -36.60 18.65 -16.46
N GLY A 35 -35.95 18.17 -17.51
CA GLY A 35 -36.09 16.95 -18.26
C GLY A 35 -35.72 17.30 -19.71
N VAL A 36 -34.58 16.82 -20.21
CA VAL A 36 -34.37 16.69 -21.65
C VAL A 36 -33.62 15.39 -21.91
N SER A 37 -34.24 14.59 -22.76
CA SER A 37 -33.95 13.21 -23.13
C SER A 37 -32.55 12.96 -23.66
N ALA A 38 -32.14 11.72 -23.42
CA ALA A 38 -31.07 11.00 -24.09
C ALA A 38 -31.25 11.00 -25.62
N ASP A 39 -30.12 11.12 -26.33
CA ASP A 39 -29.78 10.25 -27.46
C ASP A 39 -28.28 10.38 -27.74
N GLY A 40 -27.59 9.25 -27.66
CA GLY A 40 -26.13 9.18 -27.81
C GLY A 40 -25.59 7.84 -27.33
N ALA A 41 -26.15 6.76 -27.85
CA ALA A 41 -25.62 5.41 -27.67
C ALA A 41 -24.22 5.32 -28.33
N GLY A 42 -23.19 5.63 -27.55
CA GLY A 42 -21.82 5.24 -27.84
C GLY A 42 -21.53 3.94 -27.11
N THR A 43 -21.73 2.82 -27.79
CA THR A 43 -21.21 1.52 -27.34
C THR A 43 -19.68 1.60 -27.32
N THR A 44 -19.11 1.93 -26.16
CA THR A 44 -17.70 1.67 -25.91
C THR A 44 -17.58 0.18 -25.65
N GLY A 45 -17.17 -0.55 -26.69
CA GLY A 45 -16.76 -1.93 -26.55
C GLY A 45 -15.69 -2.00 -25.46
N ALA A 46 -15.83 -2.98 -24.57
CA ALA A 46 -14.77 -3.38 -23.67
C ALA A 46 -13.55 -3.70 -24.54
N ALA A 47 -12.59 -2.77 -24.61
CA ALA A 47 -11.27 -3.13 -25.07
C ALA A 47 -10.77 -4.16 -24.07
N ASP A 48 -10.60 -5.41 -24.52
CA ASP A 48 -9.90 -6.44 -23.76
C ASP A 48 -8.52 -5.89 -23.42
N SER A 49 -8.39 -5.31 -22.23
CA SER A 49 -7.17 -4.67 -21.77
C SER A 49 -6.09 -5.74 -21.68
N THR A 50 -5.07 -5.63 -22.54
CA THR A 50 -4.02 -6.63 -22.68
C THR A 50 -3.10 -6.73 -21.47
N GLY A 51 -3.19 -5.80 -20.52
CA GLY A 51 -2.24 -5.68 -19.42
C GLY A 51 -0.96 -4.94 -19.82
N CYS A 52 -0.79 -4.53 -21.08
CA CYS A 52 0.42 -3.86 -21.56
C CYS A 52 0.46 -2.39 -21.15
N ALA A 53 1.58 -1.95 -20.59
CA ALA A 53 1.87 -0.53 -20.42
C ALA A 53 2.48 0.05 -21.70
N GLU A 54 2.40 1.37 -21.85
CA GLU A 54 3.16 2.08 -22.88
C GLU A 54 4.68 1.91 -22.67
N PRO A 55 5.48 1.76 -23.74
CA PRO A 55 6.93 1.61 -23.63
C PRO A 55 7.57 2.75 -22.84
N ILE A 56 8.50 2.40 -21.96
CA ILE A 56 9.27 3.36 -21.18
C ILE A 56 10.41 3.92 -22.04
N GLU A 57 10.35 5.21 -22.37
CA GLU A 57 11.53 5.91 -22.92
C GLU A 57 12.68 5.82 -21.91
N ARG A 58 13.83 5.27 -22.35
CA ARG A 58 15.06 5.32 -21.57
C ARG A 58 15.47 6.78 -21.44
N THR A 59 15.42 7.29 -20.22
CA THR A 59 16.11 8.50 -19.85
C THR A 59 17.46 8.09 -19.29
N ASP A 60 18.55 8.62 -19.86
CA ASP A 60 19.88 8.40 -19.31
C ASP A 60 19.88 8.90 -17.86
N ALA A 61 20.17 8.00 -16.92
CA ALA A 61 20.32 8.37 -15.52
C ALA A 61 21.45 9.40 -15.43
N GLY A 62 21.12 10.61 -14.95
CA GLY A 62 22.13 11.58 -14.57
C GLY A 62 23.17 10.94 -13.63
N GLN A 63 24.42 11.38 -13.74
CA GLN A 63 25.62 10.75 -13.18
C GLN A 63 25.71 10.65 -11.63
N GLN A 64 24.65 10.97 -10.90
CA GLN A 64 24.62 10.85 -9.44
C GLN A 64 23.70 9.69 -9.04
N PRO A 65 24.21 8.66 -8.35
CA PRO A 65 23.37 7.58 -7.87
C PRO A 65 22.28 8.18 -6.97
N PRO A 66 21.02 7.73 -7.11
CA PRO A 66 19.94 8.22 -6.26
C PRO A 66 20.31 8.00 -4.79
N ALA A 67 19.91 8.94 -3.93
CA ALA A 67 20.11 8.82 -2.48
C ALA A 67 19.41 7.59 -1.87
N VAL A 68 18.52 6.96 -2.65
CA VAL A 68 17.72 5.80 -2.28
C VAL A 68 18.02 4.65 -3.25
N PRO A 69 18.19 3.40 -2.78
CA PRO A 69 18.40 2.25 -3.65
C PRO A 69 17.29 2.08 -4.70
N SER A 70 17.65 2.19 -5.97
CA SER A 70 16.70 2.07 -7.08
C SER A 70 16.70 0.67 -7.69
N ALA A 71 15.54 0.29 -8.23
CA ALA A 71 15.40 -0.87 -9.10
C ALA A 71 16.19 -0.66 -10.41
N SER A 72 16.57 -1.76 -11.06
CA SER A 72 17.29 -1.73 -12.35
C SER A 72 16.42 -1.25 -13.50
N GLU A 73 15.11 -1.45 -13.39
CA GLU A 73 14.13 -1.03 -14.38
C GLU A 73 13.07 -0.17 -13.72
N ARG A 74 12.53 0.77 -14.49
CA ARG A 74 11.45 1.64 -14.04
C ARG A 74 10.10 0.92 -14.18
N LEU A 75 9.24 1.12 -13.21
CA LEU A 75 7.85 0.67 -13.24
C LEU A 75 6.99 1.58 -14.14
N PRO A 76 5.90 1.05 -14.72
CA PRO A 76 5.07 1.84 -15.62
C PRO A 76 4.30 2.91 -14.83
N LEU A 77 4.17 4.10 -15.44
CA LEU A 77 3.43 5.23 -14.90
C LEU A 77 2.20 5.51 -15.78
N PRO A 78 1.03 5.85 -15.21
CA PRO A 78 -0.16 6.16 -15.99
C PRO A 78 -0.06 7.47 -16.78
N ARG A 79 0.87 8.35 -16.38
CA ARG A 79 1.13 9.66 -16.96
C ARG A 79 2.59 10.04 -16.71
N SER A 80 3.06 11.10 -17.35
CA SER A 80 4.41 11.64 -17.08
C SER A 80 4.55 12.07 -15.61
N PRO A 81 5.78 12.08 -15.05
CA PRO A 81 6.04 12.54 -13.68
C PRO A 81 5.47 13.94 -13.39
N SER A 82 5.63 14.88 -14.33
CA SER A 82 5.10 16.24 -14.18
C SER A 82 3.57 16.29 -14.20
N ALA A 83 2.91 15.44 -15.01
CA ALA A 83 1.46 15.32 -14.98
C ALA A 83 0.97 14.70 -13.66
N LEU A 84 1.68 13.70 -13.11
CA LEU A 84 1.38 13.14 -11.80
C LEU A 84 1.49 14.20 -10.68
N ARG A 85 2.51 15.07 -10.72
CA ARG A 85 2.63 16.22 -9.79
C ARG A 85 1.38 17.12 -9.85
N GLN A 86 0.84 17.39 -11.03
CA GLN A 86 -0.36 18.23 -11.21
C GLN A 86 -1.64 17.57 -10.66
N GLU A 87 -1.65 16.24 -10.56
CA GLU A 87 -2.77 15.48 -9.97
C GLU A 87 -2.72 15.41 -8.45
N ALA A 88 -1.63 15.85 -7.83
CA ALA A 88 -1.52 15.85 -6.38
C ALA A 88 -2.61 16.74 -5.74
N ARG A 89 -3.25 16.20 -4.69
CA ARG A 89 -4.23 16.91 -3.86
C ARG A 89 -3.73 16.99 -2.43
N SER A 90 -4.15 18.03 -1.69
CA SER A 90 -3.86 18.13 -0.27
C SER A 90 -4.70 17.12 0.51
N GLY A 91 -4.06 16.29 1.34
CA GLY A 91 -4.75 15.44 2.30
C GLY A 91 -5.24 16.21 3.54
N GLY A 92 -4.85 17.48 3.69
CA GLY A 92 -5.15 18.31 4.86
C GLY A 92 -3.91 18.59 5.71
N PRO A 93 -3.23 17.57 6.25
CA PRO A 93 -1.98 17.76 6.98
C PRO A 93 -0.86 18.36 6.10
N PRO A 94 0.02 19.20 6.67
CA PRO A 94 1.23 19.66 5.98
C PRO A 94 2.28 18.53 5.86
N LYS A 95 3.45 18.85 5.28
CA LYS A 95 4.65 17.98 5.33
C LYS A 95 4.91 17.54 6.77
N ASP A 96 5.07 16.23 6.98
CA ASP A 96 5.22 15.57 8.29
C ASP A 96 4.09 15.87 9.30
N GLY A 97 2.94 16.38 8.85
CA GLY A 97 1.77 16.58 9.70
C GLY A 97 1.17 15.27 10.22
N ILE A 98 1.43 14.17 9.50
CA ILE A 98 1.32 12.80 9.99
C ILE A 98 2.76 12.34 10.24
N PRO A 99 3.19 12.17 11.50
CA PRO A 99 4.58 11.86 11.80
C PRO A 99 4.89 10.39 11.47
N SER A 100 5.97 10.14 10.72
CA SER A 100 6.53 8.81 10.57
C SER A 100 7.12 8.30 11.89
N ILE A 101 7.25 6.98 12.03
CA ILE A 101 8.02 6.36 13.11
C ILE A 101 9.43 6.10 12.60
N ASP A 102 10.41 6.82 13.13
CA ASP A 102 11.81 6.74 12.69
C ASP A 102 12.71 5.95 13.64
N ASP A 103 12.25 5.70 14.87
CA ASP A 103 12.89 4.84 15.86
C ASP A 103 11.86 3.84 16.42
N PRO A 104 11.53 2.78 15.66
CA PRO A 104 10.47 1.85 16.03
C PRO A 104 10.87 0.93 17.19
N SER A 105 10.00 0.84 18.18
CA SER A 105 10.12 -0.11 19.29
C SER A 105 9.32 -1.39 19.02
N PHE A 106 9.89 -2.55 19.38
CA PHE A 106 9.26 -3.85 19.15
C PHE A 106 9.18 -4.71 20.40
N ALA A 107 8.04 -5.39 20.58
CA ALA A 107 7.83 -6.39 21.62
C ALA A 107 7.78 -7.81 21.03
N ASN A 108 7.94 -8.84 21.86
CA ASN A 108 7.74 -10.23 21.43
C ASN A 108 6.24 -10.52 21.31
N ALA A 109 5.85 -11.37 20.36
CA ALA A 109 4.45 -11.74 20.10
C ALA A 109 3.64 -12.10 21.36
N GLY A 110 4.23 -12.88 22.28
CA GLY A 110 3.56 -13.32 23.52
C GLY A 110 3.31 -12.22 24.55
N SER A 111 3.92 -11.05 24.40
CA SER A 111 3.75 -9.89 25.30
C SER A 111 2.76 -8.84 24.78
N VAL A 112 2.21 -9.04 23.58
CA VAL A 112 1.32 -8.08 22.94
C VAL A 112 -0.11 -8.29 23.42
N GLY A 113 -0.61 -7.38 24.25
CA GLY A 113 -1.98 -7.40 24.78
C GLY A 113 -2.97 -6.47 24.07
N PHE A 114 -2.53 -5.66 23.10
CA PHE A 114 -3.37 -4.65 22.43
C PHE A 114 -3.96 -5.12 21.08
N LEU A 115 -3.60 -6.33 20.63
CA LEU A 115 -4.11 -6.94 19.40
C LEU A 115 -5.06 -8.08 19.70
N SER A 116 -6.24 -8.00 19.10
CA SER A 116 -7.19 -9.09 18.96
C SER A 116 -6.78 -10.00 17.80
N GLU A 117 -7.22 -11.26 17.83
CA GLU A 117 -6.88 -12.28 16.82
C GLU A 117 -7.21 -11.86 15.37
N GLY A 118 -8.36 -11.23 15.17
CA GLY A 118 -8.81 -10.73 13.88
C GLY A 118 -8.31 -9.33 13.50
N ASP A 119 -7.40 -8.72 14.28
CA ASP A 119 -6.84 -7.41 13.92
C ASP A 119 -5.89 -7.54 12.72
N PRO A 120 -5.93 -6.62 11.73
CA PRO A 120 -5.00 -6.66 10.62
C PRO A 120 -3.58 -6.31 11.05
N VAL A 121 -2.63 -7.10 10.56
CA VAL A 121 -1.19 -6.84 10.66
C VAL A 121 -0.55 -6.96 9.29
N PHE A 122 0.56 -6.25 9.11
CA PHE A 122 1.40 -6.38 7.93
C PHE A 122 2.68 -7.09 8.35
N GLY A 123 2.90 -8.28 7.80
CA GLY A 123 4.00 -9.13 8.16
C GLY A 123 5.14 -9.10 7.15
N ILE A 124 6.38 -9.23 7.63
CA ILE A 124 7.57 -9.45 6.82
C ILE A 124 8.43 -10.55 7.45
N VAL A 125 9.03 -11.38 6.60
CA VAL A 125 10.14 -12.26 6.99
C VAL A 125 11.32 -11.93 6.09
N ARG A 126 12.47 -11.63 6.70
CA ARG A 126 13.72 -11.35 6.00
C ARG A 126 14.89 -11.80 6.85
N ASP A 127 15.80 -12.60 6.28
CA ASP A 127 16.98 -13.13 6.96
C ASP A 127 16.65 -13.75 8.33
N ASP A 128 15.62 -14.61 8.34
CA ASP A 128 15.05 -15.27 9.53
C ASP A 128 14.48 -14.33 10.61
N VAL A 129 14.40 -13.02 10.34
CA VAL A 129 13.74 -12.03 11.19
C VAL A 129 12.29 -11.83 10.72
N ALA A 130 11.36 -12.30 11.54
CA ALA A 130 9.94 -12.02 11.37
C ALA A 130 9.53 -10.76 12.14
N LYS A 131 8.87 -9.81 11.46
CA LYS A 131 8.25 -8.64 12.10
C LYS A 131 6.79 -8.47 11.66
N ALA A 132 5.98 -7.94 12.57
CA ALA A 132 4.60 -7.55 12.34
C ALA A 132 4.39 -6.07 12.66
N TYR A 133 3.76 -5.35 11.74
CA TYR A 133 3.38 -3.95 11.89
C TYR A 133 1.85 -3.86 11.97
N PRO A 134 1.28 -3.59 13.15
CA PRO A 134 -0.16 -3.53 13.29
C PRO A 134 -0.78 -2.37 12.50
N GLN A 135 -1.86 -2.64 11.78
CA GLN A 135 -2.61 -1.60 11.07
C GLN A 135 -3.07 -0.50 12.03
N LYS A 136 -3.45 -0.86 13.26
CA LYS A 136 -3.81 0.06 14.35
C LYS A 136 -2.76 1.12 14.67
N VAL A 137 -1.48 0.85 14.43
CA VAL A 137 -0.39 1.83 14.59
C VAL A 137 -0.19 2.57 13.27
N LEU A 138 -0.03 1.83 12.18
CA LEU A 138 0.29 2.39 10.86
C LEU A 138 -0.79 3.32 10.30
N VAL A 139 -2.06 3.17 10.66
CA VAL A 139 -3.12 4.10 10.24
C VAL A 139 -2.93 5.52 10.78
N HIS A 140 -2.13 5.70 11.84
CA HIS A 140 -1.84 7.01 12.43
C HIS A 140 -0.49 7.59 12.01
N HIS A 141 0.37 6.78 11.38
CA HIS A 141 1.77 7.14 11.10
C HIS A 141 2.14 7.00 9.63
N GLU A 142 1.42 6.17 8.88
CA GLU A 142 1.57 5.82 7.47
C GLU A 142 2.92 5.21 7.07
N ILE A 143 4.03 5.54 7.75
CA ILE A 143 5.39 5.14 7.45
C ILE A 143 6.14 4.77 8.73
N VAL A 144 6.83 3.63 8.70
CA VAL A 144 7.81 3.22 9.70
C VAL A 144 9.15 3.03 8.99
N ASN A 145 10.16 3.81 9.35
CA ASN A 145 11.53 3.61 8.91
C ASN A 145 12.20 2.62 9.88
N ASP A 146 12.35 1.38 9.44
CA ASP A 146 12.83 0.25 10.24
C ASP A 146 14.12 -0.33 9.66
N THR A 147 14.71 -1.26 10.41
CA THR A 147 15.75 -2.17 9.96
C THR A 147 15.30 -3.61 10.26
N VAL A 148 15.24 -4.45 9.24
CA VAL A 148 14.87 -5.86 9.34
C VAL A 148 16.01 -6.70 8.79
N GLY A 149 16.63 -7.52 9.65
CA GLY A 149 17.91 -8.13 9.31
C GLY A 149 18.99 -7.06 9.15
N ASP A 150 19.69 -7.07 8.02
CA ASP A 150 20.68 -6.05 7.63
C ASP A 150 20.09 -4.94 6.75
N GLN A 151 18.80 -5.04 6.38
CA GLN A 151 18.18 -4.17 5.40
C GLN A 151 17.43 -3.01 6.06
N SER A 152 17.78 -1.78 5.67
CA SER A 152 17.02 -0.57 6.00
C SER A 152 15.77 -0.48 5.13
N LEU A 153 14.60 -0.46 5.76
CA LEU A 153 13.30 -0.49 5.09
C LEU A 153 12.42 0.70 5.48
N ALA A 154 11.62 1.19 4.54
CA ALA A 154 10.42 1.97 4.82
C ALA A 154 9.19 1.06 4.66
N VAL A 155 8.47 0.82 5.75
CA VAL A 155 7.20 0.08 5.77
C VAL A 155 6.06 1.09 5.71
N THR A 156 5.20 0.98 4.69
CA THR A 156 4.25 2.04 4.35
C THR A 156 2.84 1.49 4.24
N TYR A 157 1.86 2.25 4.71
CA TYR A 157 0.45 1.89 4.64
C TYR A 157 -0.41 3.12 4.34
N CYS A 158 -1.27 3.00 3.32
CA CYS A 158 -2.27 4.00 3.00
C CYS A 158 -3.67 3.48 3.34
N PRO A 159 -4.35 4.04 4.37
CA PRO A 159 -5.69 3.59 4.74
C PRO A 159 -6.75 3.89 3.69
N LEU A 160 -6.55 4.95 2.89
CA LEU A 160 -7.50 5.33 1.85
C LEU A 160 -7.59 4.31 0.71
N THR A 161 -6.47 3.68 0.37
CA THR A 161 -6.36 2.72 -0.75
C THR A 161 -6.22 1.28 -0.32
N GLY A 162 -6.04 1.01 0.98
CA GLY A 162 -5.78 -0.32 1.49
C GLY A 162 -4.52 -0.92 0.87
N THR A 163 -3.46 -0.11 0.73
CA THR A 163 -2.20 -0.54 0.13
C THR A 163 -1.09 -0.54 1.17
N VAL A 164 -0.34 -1.63 1.20
CA VAL A 164 0.83 -1.82 2.07
C VAL A 164 2.04 -2.22 1.22
N LEU A 165 3.11 -1.44 1.31
CA LEU A 165 4.33 -1.66 0.53
C LEU A 165 5.58 -1.39 1.39
N GLY A 166 6.60 -2.22 1.22
CA GLY A 166 7.92 -2.01 1.79
C GLY A 166 8.88 -1.51 0.72
N PHE A 167 9.81 -0.63 1.08
CA PHE A 167 10.85 -0.15 0.17
C PHE A 167 12.22 -0.21 0.83
N ASP A 168 13.24 -0.60 0.07
CA ASP A 168 14.63 -0.38 0.47
C ASP A 168 14.89 1.13 0.52
N ARG A 169 15.23 1.63 1.71
CA ARG A 169 15.46 3.06 1.93
C ARG A 169 16.95 3.44 1.95
N GLY A 170 17.86 2.46 1.96
CA GLY A 170 19.27 2.73 2.21
C GLY A 170 19.47 3.60 3.47
N GLU A 171 20.21 4.70 3.33
CA GLU A 171 20.52 5.60 4.45
C GLU A 171 19.47 6.68 4.72
N THR A 172 18.52 6.89 3.79
CA THR A 172 17.50 7.92 3.98
C THR A 172 16.40 7.45 4.93
N THR A 173 15.56 8.39 5.37
CA THR A 173 14.26 8.10 5.97
C THR A 173 13.17 8.72 5.11
N PHE A 174 12.03 8.04 5.05
CA PHE A 174 10.85 8.54 4.36
C PHE A 174 9.92 9.27 5.33
N GLY A 175 9.36 10.39 4.86
CA GLY A 175 8.33 11.14 5.56
C GLY A 175 7.04 11.24 4.76
N VAL A 176 5.97 11.68 5.42
CA VAL A 176 4.67 11.89 4.80
C VAL A 176 4.60 13.30 4.22
N SER A 177 4.31 13.44 2.91
CA SER A 177 4.30 14.76 2.26
C SER A 177 3.03 15.59 2.57
N GLY A 178 1.97 14.95 3.07
CA GLY A 178 0.63 15.54 3.17
C GLY A 178 -0.14 15.57 1.85
N ARG A 179 0.41 14.96 0.79
CA ARG A 179 -0.19 14.93 -0.55
C ARG A 179 -0.69 13.54 -0.91
N LEU A 180 -1.72 13.53 -1.76
CA LEU A 180 -2.34 12.34 -2.29
C LEU A 180 -2.38 12.40 -3.81
N ILE A 181 -2.06 11.29 -4.48
CA ILE A 181 -2.31 11.09 -5.91
C ILE A 181 -3.20 9.85 -6.02
N ASN A 182 -4.31 9.94 -6.76
CA ASN A 182 -5.33 8.87 -6.80
C ASN A 182 -5.83 8.43 -5.41
N ASN A 183 -5.94 9.38 -4.46
CA ASN A 183 -6.22 9.12 -3.03
C ASN A 183 -5.16 8.26 -2.30
N ASN A 184 -4.02 7.94 -2.93
CA ASN A 184 -2.91 7.21 -2.32
C ASN A 184 -1.84 8.17 -1.80
N LEU A 185 -1.20 7.81 -0.69
CA LEU A 185 -0.18 8.65 -0.05
C LEU A 185 1.02 8.90 -0.98
N VAL A 186 1.51 10.13 -0.96
CA VAL A 186 2.79 10.51 -1.56
C VAL A 186 3.80 10.66 -0.43
N MET A 187 4.84 9.84 -0.47
CA MET A 187 5.97 9.93 0.45
C MET A 187 6.98 10.96 -0.08
N TYR A 188 7.93 11.33 0.74
CA TYR A 188 9.16 11.98 0.29
C TYR A 188 10.35 11.40 1.04
N ASP A 189 11.54 11.40 0.43
CA ASP A 189 12.77 11.04 1.14
C ASP A 189 13.47 12.28 1.70
N ARG A 190 14.03 12.20 2.90
CA ARG A 190 14.59 13.38 3.58
C ARG A 190 15.94 13.85 3.05
N VAL A 191 16.62 13.05 2.22
CA VAL A 191 17.94 13.38 1.67
C VAL A 191 17.83 14.18 0.38
N SER A 192 17.03 13.69 -0.59
CA SER A 192 16.85 14.33 -1.90
C SER A 192 15.58 15.16 -2.01
N GLU A 193 14.66 15.01 -1.05
CA GLU A 193 13.35 15.67 -1.04
C GLU A 193 12.46 15.35 -2.26
N ALA A 194 12.77 14.28 -3.00
CA ALA A 194 11.95 13.81 -4.10
C ALA A 194 10.62 13.25 -3.60
N TRP A 195 9.58 13.35 -4.43
CA TRP A 195 8.27 12.77 -4.13
C TRP A 195 8.17 11.34 -4.67
N TRP A 196 7.58 10.46 -3.88
CA TRP A 196 7.42 9.04 -4.17
C TRP A 196 5.96 8.63 -3.93
N PRO A 197 5.09 8.62 -4.96
CA PRO A 197 3.73 8.09 -4.84
C PRO A 197 3.81 6.60 -4.48
N GLN A 198 3.22 6.19 -3.36
CA GLN A 198 3.48 4.90 -2.72
C GLN A 198 3.23 3.72 -3.69
N VAL A 199 2.06 3.68 -4.34
CA VAL A 199 1.73 2.59 -5.26
C VAL A 199 2.62 2.60 -6.51
N LEU A 200 3.01 3.76 -7.04
CA LEU A 200 3.84 3.84 -8.24
C LEU A 200 5.32 3.57 -7.97
N ALA A 201 5.75 3.71 -6.70
CA ALA A 201 7.10 3.46 -6.23
C ALA A 201 8.18 4.16 -7.06
N THR A 202 7.87 5.30 -7.70
CA THR A 202 8.75 5.97 -8.67
C THR A 202 8.85 7.44 -8.36
N ALA A 203 10.07 7.98 -8.35
CA ALA A 203 10.33 9.38 -8.08
C ALA A 203 9.65 10.28 -9.12
N ILE A 204 8.98 11.32 -8.62
CA ILE A 204 8.39 12.38 -9.44
C ILE A 204 8.78 13.76 -8.88
N PRO A 205 8.72 14.81 -9.71
CA PRO A 205 8.88 16.19 -9.25
C PRO A 205 7.92 16.55 -8.11
N GLY A 206 8.45 17.26 -7.11
CA GLY A 206 7.72 17.86 -6.01
C GLY A 206 8.12 19.33 -5.79
N PRO A 207 7.49 20.04 -4.84
CA PRO A 207 7.81 21.43 -4.51
C PRO A 207 9.16 21.59 -3.79
N TRP A 208 9.77 20.50 -3.30
CA TRP A 208 11.06 20.51 -2.60
C TRP A 208 12.20 19.99 -3.46
N ASN A 209 11.88 19.28 -4.53
CA ASN A 209 12.80 18.85 -5.56
C ASN A 209 12.05 18.82 -6.90
N GLU A 210 12.31 19.79 -7.77
CA GLU A 210 11.55 19.97 -9.00
C GLU A 210 12.04 19.10 -10.16
N ASP A 211 13.24 18.51 -10.06
CA ASP A 211 13.85 17.70 -11.12
C ASP A 211 14.61 16.48 -10.56
N PRO A 212 13.93 15.56 -9.84
CA PRO A 212 14.57 14.34 -9.36
C PRO A 212 14.76 13.35 -10.52
N PRO A 213 15.77 12.46 -10.43
CA PRO A 213 15.87 11.35 -11.37
C PRO A 213 14.61 10.48 -11.31
N THR A 214 13.98 10.21 -12.45
CA THR A 214 12.76 9.39 -12.50
C THR A 214 13.10 7.90 -12.45
N VAL A 215 13.38 7.41 -11.25
CA VAL A 215 13.73 6.01 -10.97
C VAL A 215 12.73 5.36 -10.03
N SER A 216 12.62 4.03 -10.07
CA SER A 216 11.74 3.27 -9.18
C SER A 216 12.49 2.71 -7.97
N LEU A 217 11.84 2.64 -6.82
CA LEU A 217 12.34 2.04 -5.58
C LEU A 217 12.43 0.52 -5.72
N ARG A 218 13.35 -0.08 -4.97
CA ARG A 218 13.34 -1.54 -4.76
C ARG A 218 12.26 -1.90 -3.75
N GLU A 219 11.30 -2.69 -4.20
CA GLU A 219 10.13 -3.06 -3.39
C GLU A 219 10.38 -4.32 -2.58
N VAL A 220 9.83 -4.35 -1.37
CA VAL A 220 9.83 -5.47 -0.45
C VAL A 220 8.38 -5.82 -0.13
N ARG A 221 8.04 -7.09 -0.28
CA ARG A 221 6.68 -7.57 -0.04
C ARG A 221 6.38 -7.56 1.45
N LEU A 222 5.21 -7.01 1.79
CA LEU A 222 4.55 -7.15 3.08
C LEU A 222 3.29 -8.00 2.89
N VAL A 223 3.02 -8.88 3.84
CA VAL A 223 1.83 -9.73 3.83
C VAL A 223 0.75 -9.08 4.68
N TRP A 224 -0.37 -8.69 4.05
CA TRP A 224 -1.58 -8.30 4.77
C TRP A 224 -2.31 -9.55 5.26
N THR A 225 -2.41 -9.72 6.57
CA THR A 225 -3.14 -10.83 7.18
C THR A 225 -3.72 -10.46 8.55
N SER A 226 -4.38 -11.41 9.23
CA SER A 226 -4.81 -11.25 10.62
C SER A 226 -3.69 -11.57 11.60
N TRP A 227 -3.74 -10.97 12.79
CA TRP A 227 -2.78 -11.22 13.85
C TRP A 227 -2.67 -12.70 14.22
N GLU A 228 -3.80 -13.39 14.32
CA GLU A 228 -3.86 -14.83 14.60
C GLU A 228 -3.08 -15.65 13.57
N ARG A 229 -3.36 -15.44 12.28
CA ARG A 229 -2.70 -16.16 11.18
C ARG A 229 -1.21 -15.88 11.15
N TRP A 230 -0.82 -14.61 11.27
CA TRP A 230 0.60 -14.23 11.31
C TRP A 230 1.33 -14.88 12.48
N ARG A 231 0.81 -14.74 13.71
CA ARG A 231 1.45 -15.29 14.92
C ARG A 231 1.50 -16.82 14.89
N THR A 232 0.50 -17.47 14.29
CA THR A 232 0.47 -18.95 14.16
C THR A 232 1.63 -19.45 13.29
N HIS A 233 1.96 -18.73 12.22
CA HIS A 233 3.03 -19.10 11.30
C HIS A 233 4.40 -18.49 11.63
N HIS A 234 4.42 -17.45 12.47
CA HIS A 234 5.63 -16.72 12.89
C HIS A 234 5.58 -16.41 14.42
N PRO A 235 5.59 -17.42 15.31
CA PRO A 235 5.46 -17.21 16.75
C PRO A 235 6.60 -16.39 17.38
N GLU A 236 7.77 -16.39 16.75
CA GLU A 236 8.95 -15.58 17.11
C GLU A 236 8.87 -14.12 16.67
N THR A 237 7.81 -13.73 15.94
CA THR A 237 7.68 -12.39 15.36
C THR A 237 7.83 -11.29 16.40
N ARG A 238 8.57 -10.26 16.02
CA ARG A 238 8.64 -8.98 16.75
C ARG A 238 7.51 -8.08 16.27
N VAL A 239 6.76 -7.49 17.20
CA VAL A 239 5.58 -6.69 16.89
C VAL A 239 5.84 -5.23 17.24
N LEU A 240 5.59 -4.33 16.29
CA LEU A 240 5.71 -2.88 16.52
C LEU A 240 4.77 -2.49 17.66
N THR A 241 5.29 -1.80 18.67
CA THR A 241 4.50 -1.43 19.85
C THR A 241 3.73 -0.12 19.65
N THR A 242 2.89 0.21 20.62
CA THR A 242 2.23 1.52 20.72
C THR A 242 3.11 2.59 21.37
N ASP A 243 4.32 2.24 21.84
CA ASP A 243 5.30 3.18 22.36
C ASP A 243 6.10 3.81 21.22
N THR A 244 5.45 4.75 20.55
CA THR A 244 5.95 5.43 19.34
C THR A 244 6.54 6.81 19.64
N GLY A 245 6.47 7.26 20.90
CA GLY A 245 6.76 8.64 21.30
C GLY A 245 5.63 9.65 21.03
N TYR A 246 4.49 9.23 20.47
CA TYR A 246 3.36 10.12 20.16
C TYR A 246 2.12 9.83 21.01
N ALA A 247 1.47 10.90 21.48
CA ALA A 247 0.17 10.79 22.15
C ALA A 247 -0.95 10.52 21.13
N ARG A 248 -1.28 9.25 20.92
CA ARG A 248 -2.33 8.77 20.00
C ARG A 248 -3.16 7.67 20.67
N ASN A 249 -4.43 7.58 20.28
CA ASN A 249 -5.29 6.45 20.66
C ASN A 249 -5.27 5.39 19.54
N TYR A 250 -4.32 4.46 19.62
CA TYR A 250 -4.18 3.36 18.66
C TYR A 250 -5.31 2.32 18.73
N GLY A 251 -6.21 2.42 19.72
CA GLY A 251 -7.43 1.60 19.77
C GLY A 251 -8.54 2.09 18.85
N ARG A 252 -8.40 3.28 18.24
CA ARG A 252 -9.41 3.89 17.37
C ARG A 252 -8.84 4.19 16.00
N ASP A 253 -9.36 3.52 14.99
CA ASP A 253 -9.08 3.80 13.59
C ASP A 253 -9.96 4.98 13.12
N PRO A 254 -9.36 6.07 12.58
CA PRO A 254 -10.10 7.24 12.11
C PRO A 254 -10.91 7.02 10.81
N TYR A 255 -10.66 5.93 10.08
CA TYR A 255 -11.30 5.60 8.80
C TYR A 255 -12.39 4.52 8.92
N GLY A 256 -12.49 3.80 10.04
CA GLY A 256 -13.54 2.80 10.26
C GLY A 256 -13.05 1.56 11.01
N SER A 257 -13.44 0.37 10.55
CA SER A 257 -12.92 -0.91 11.04
C SER A 257 -12.84 -1.91 9.89
N TYR A 258 -11.82 -2.76 9.86
CA TYR A 258 -11.73 -3.89 8.94
C TYR A 258 -12.53 -5.11 9.40
N ASN A 259 -12.78 -5.24 10.72
CA ASN A 259 -13.42 -6.41 11.30
C ASN A 259 -14.47 -6.02 12.35
N PRO A 260 -15.77 -6.02 12.02
CA PRO A 260 -16.32 -6.10 10.66
C PRO A 260 -16.08 -4.81 9.85
N PRO A 261 -16.11 -4.87 8.50
CA PRO A 261 -15.96 -3.69 7.65
C PRO A 261 -16.96 -2.57 7.96
N SER A 262 -16.47 -1.37 8.23
CA SER A 262 -17.28 -0.17 8.45
C SER A 262 -16.56 1.11 8.02
N GLY A 263 -17.27 2.24 7.96
CA GLY A 263 -16.71 3.52 7.56
C GLY A 263 -16.22 3.53 6.10
N HIS A 264 -15.04 4.11 5.89
CA HIS A 264 -14.37 4.19 4.59
C HIS A 264 -14.13 2.82 3.95
N TYR A 265 -13.86 1.80 4.76
CA TYR A 265 -13.55 0.46 4.27
C TYR A 265 -14.77 -0.28 3.69
N LYS A 266 -15.99 0.16 4.02
CA LYS A 266 -17.24 -0.39 3.47
C LYS A 266 -17.84 0.49 2.38
N GLY A 267 -17.68 1.80 2.46
CA GLY A 267 -18.30 2.75 1.53
C GLY A 267 -17.70 2.74 0.12
N GLY A 268 -18.49 3.11 -0.89
CA GLY A 268 -18.02 3.22 -2.27
C GLY A 268 -17.32 4.55 -2.62
N SER A 269 -17.38 5.55 -1.74
CA SER A 269 -16.86 6.89 -2.03
C SER A 269 -15.33 7.00 -1.88
N THR A 270 -14.77 8.00 -2.55
CA THR A 270 -13.38 8.44 -2.40
C THR A 270 -13.35 9.94 -2.06
N PRO A 271 -12.43 10.41 -1.19
CA PRO A 271 -12.33 11.83 -0.87
C PRO A 271 -12.03 12.74 -2.06
N PHE A 272 -11.31 12.21 -3.06
CA PHE A 272 -10.92 12.93 -4.28
C PHE A 272 -11.29 12.12 -5.53
N ALA A 273 -11.34 12.82 -6.67
CA ALA A 273 -11.52 12.18 -7.98
C ALA A 273 -10.43 11.13 -8.25
N ARG A 274 -10.84 10.03 -8.87
CA ARG A 274 -9.96 8.93 -9.30
C ARG A 274 -9.22 9.36 -10.57
N LEU A 275 -7.94 8.99 -10.70
CA LEU A 275 -7.15 9.33 -11.90
C LEU A 275 -7.78 8.77 -13.18
N ASN A 276 -8.13 7.49 -13.13
CA ASN A 276 -8.82 6.77 -14.19
C ASN A 276 -10.00 6.04 -13.54
N PRO A 277 -11.21 6.63 -13.54
CA PRO A 277 -12.40 6.01 -12.98
C PRO A 277 -12.74 4.69 -13.67
N ASP A 278 -13.03 3.67 -12.88
CA ASP A 278 -13.39 2.34 -13.36
C ASP A 278 -14.45 1.74 -12.44
N ASP A 279 -15.61 1.43 -13.00
CA ASP A 279 -16.79 0.95 -12.27
C ASP A 279 -17.09 -0.54 -12.55
N ARG A 280 -16.14 -1.29 -13.13
CA ARG A 280 -16.27 -2.74 -13.35
C ARG A 280 -16.48 -3.53 -12.05
N PHE A 281 -15.93 -3.03 -10.95
CA PHE A 281 -16.03 -3.65 -9.62
C PHE A 281 -16.32 -2.61 -8.55
N HIS A 282 -16.83 -3.08 -7.40
CA HIS A 282 -16.98 -2.22 -6.22
C HIS A 282 -15.64 -1.53 -5.91
N PRO A 283 -15.60 -0.20 -5.69
CA PRO A 283 -14.35 0.55 -5.54
C PRO A 283 -13.39 -0.03 -4.48
N LYS A 284 -13.93 -0.55 -3.38
CA LYS A 284 -13.15 -1.13 -2.26
C LYS A 284 -12.94 -2.64 -2.35
N ARG A 285 -13.39 -3.30 -3.43
CA ARG A 285 -13.07 -4.72 -3.65
C ARG A 285 -11.55 -4.87 -3.70
N VAL A 286 -11.00 -5.83 -2.96
CA VAL A 286 -9.55 -6.01 -2.86
C VAL A 286 -9.06 -6.93 -3.96
N PHE A 287 -8.01 -6.49 -4.63
CA PHE A 287 -7.27 -7.25 -5.63
C PHE A 287 -5.84 -7.47 -5.15
N ILE A 288 -5.27 -8.61 -5.51
CA ILE A 288 -3.83 -8.83 -5.49
C ILE A 288 -3.31 -8.38 -6.85
N GLY A 289 -2.73 -7.19 -6.87
CA GLY A 289 -2.17 -6.60 -8.08
C GLY A 289 -0.68 -6.89 -8.19
N ALA A 290 -0.21 -7.15 -9.42
CA ALA A 290 1.19 -7.33 -9.73
C ALA A 290 1.58 -6.55 -10.99
N ARG A 291 2.84 -6.12 -11.07
CA ARG A 291 3.32 -5.31 -12.20
C ARG A 291 4.79 -5.56 -12.52
N THR A 292 5.16 -5.27 -13.75
CA THR A 292 6.53 -5.23 -14.27
C THR A 292 6.65 -4.01 -15.19
N PRO A 293 7.85 -3.66 -15.68
CA PRO A 293 8.00 -2.60 -16.68
C PRO A 293 7.09 -2.77 -17.92
N ALA A 294 6.75 -4.01 -18.27
CA ALA A 294 5.90 -4.32 -19.42
C ALA A 294 4.40 -4.07 -19.19
N GLY A 295 3.94 -4.02 -17.93
CA GLY A 295 2.51 -4.04 -17.68
C GLY A 295 2.06 -4.37 -16.27
N ALA A 296 0.76 -4.59 -16.12
CA ALA A 296 0.10 -4.88 -14.85
C ALA A 296 -1.01 -5.94 -15.01
N VAL A 297 -1.23 -6.71 -13.96
CA VAL A 297 -2.28 -7.72 -13.83
C VAL A 297 -2.89 -7.65 -12.43
N ALA A 298 -4.19 -7.93 -12.30
CA ALA A 298 -4.90 -8.00 -11.03
C ALA A 298 -5.73 -9.27 -10.91
N PHE A 299 -5.64 -9.92 -9.76
CA PHE A 299 -6.45 -11.08 -9.38
C PHE A 299 -7.38 -10.69 -8.24
N GLY A 300 -8.68 -10.94 -8.37
CA GLY A 300 -9.64 -10.73 -7.29
C GLY A 300 -9.23 -11.56 -6.07
N LYS A 301 -8.98 -10.93 -4.92
CA LYS A 301 -8.40 -11.63 -3.76
C LYS A 301 -9.27 -12.79 -3.29
N GLU A 302 -10.57 -12.55 -3.13
CA GLU A 302 -11.54 -13.57 -2.72
C GLU A 302 -11.61 -14.71 -3.75
N ALA A 303 -11.65 -14.38 -5.04
CA ALA A 303 -11.69 -15.37 -6.12
C ALA A 303 -10.43 -16.24 -6.15
N LEU A 304 -9.25 -15.65 -5.91
CA LEU A 304 -8.01 -16.40 -5.83
C LEU A 304 -8.01 -17.35 -4.62
N LEU A 305 -8.45 -16.88 -3.46
CA LEU A 305 -8.53 -17.70 -2.25
C LEU A 305 -9.52 -18.87 -2.40
N GLU A 306 -10.60 -18.68 -3.17
CA GLU A 306 -11.57 -19.74 -3.49
C GLU A 306 -11.04 -20.74 -4.53
N ALA A 307 -10.41 -20.25 -5.60
CA ALA A 307 -9.91 -21.09 -6.68
C ALA A 307 -8.60 -21.81 -6.34
N GLY A 308 -7.81 -21.30 -5.39
CA GLY A 308 -6.47 -21.79 -5.06
C GLY A 308 -5.41 -21.37 -6.08
N VAL A 309 -5.68 -21.56 -7.38
CA VAL A 309 -4.80 -21.15 -8.48
C VAL A 309 -5.63 -20.43 -9.55
N MET A 310 -5.11 -19.31 -10.06
CA MET A 310 -5.70 -18.60 -11.20
C MET A 310 -4.63 -18.33 -12.25
N THR A 311 -4.97 -18.58 -13.52
CA THR A 311 -4.14 -18.17 -14.63
C THR A 311 -4.52 -16.76 -15.07
N GLY A 312 -3.52 -16.01 -15.52
CA GLY A 312 -3.73 -14.67 -16.06
C GLY A 312 -2.68 -14.30 -17.09
N ARG A 313 -2.59 -13.02 -17.41
CA ARG A 313 -1.62 -12.53 -18.38
C ARG A 313 -1.19 -11.11 -18.03
N LEU A 314 0.11 -10.84 -18.05
CA LEU A 314 0.68 -9.51 -17.97
C LEU A 314 1.30 -9.18 -19.32
N CYS A 315 0.65 -8.27 -20.05
CA CYS A 315 0.95 -7.98 -21.45
C CYS A 315 0.91 -9.25 -22.33
N GLU A 316 2.04 -9.73 -22.84
CA GLU A 316 2.11 -10.97 -23.62
C GLU A 316 2.50 -12.20 -22.78
N THR A 317 2.95 -11.98 -21.54
CA THR A 317 3.49 -13.04 -20.68
C THR A 317 2.35 -13.67 -19.86
N PRO A 318 2.06 -14.97 -20.00
CA PRO A 318 1.16 -15.66 -19.09
C PRO A 318 1.67 -15.58 -17.64
N THR A 319 0.74 -15.49 -16.71
CA THR A 319 1.02 -15.40 -15.27
C THR A 319 0.20 -16.44 -14.52
N LEU A 320 0.68 -16.78 -13.33
CA LEU A 320 0.00 -17.68 -12.40
C LEU A 320 -0.10 -16.97 -11.05
N ALA A 321 -1.32 -16.84 -10.53
CA ALA A 321 -1.57 -16.44 -9.16
C ALA A 321 -1.89 -17.68 -8.32
N VAL A 322 -1.33 -17.75 -7.12
CA VAL A 322 -1.47 -18.89 -6.22
C VAL A 322 -1.84 -18.36 -4.84
N ALA A 323 -2.92 -18.87 -4.28
CA ALA A 323 -3.39 -18.54 -2.94
C ALA A 323 -2.45 -19.09 -1.87
N ASP A 324 -2.41 -18.41 -0.72
CA ASP A 324 -1.86 -18.93 0.51
C ASP A 324 -2.90 -18.78 1.63
N PRO A 325 -3.76 -19.79 1.84
CA PRO A 325 -4.85 -19.73 2.81
C PRO A 325 -4.37 -19.55 4.26
N ARG A 326 -3.14 -19.99 4.57
CA ARG A 326 -2.50 -19.85 5.89
C ARG A 326 -2.41 -18.39 6.32
N LEU A 327 -2.14 -17.51 5.36
CA LEU A 327 -1.95 -16.08 5.59
C LEU A 327 -3.04 -15.24 4.91
N GLU A 328 -4.03 -15.86 4.27
CA GLU A 328 -5.10 -15.16 3.54
C GLU A 328 -4.53 -14.15 2.52
N THR A 329 -3.56 -14.61 1.73
CA THR A 329 -2.88 -13.81 0.70
C THR A 329 -2.70 -14.63 -0.58
N GLY A 330 -1.97 -14.08 -1.56
CA GLY A 330 -1.59 -14.82 -2.76
C GLY A 330 -0.35 -14.24 -3.44
N TYR A 331 0.38 -15.10 -4.13
CA TYR A 331 1.62 -14.79 -4.85
C TYR A 331 1.38 -14.83 -6.35
N VAL A 332 2.12 -14.01 -7.10
CA VAL A 332 2.01 -13.96 -8.56
C VAL A 332 3.36 -14.28 -9.18
N TYR A 333 3.33 -15.12 -10.21
CA TYR A 333 4.50 -15.61 -10.93
C TYR A 333 4.36 -15.34 -12.42
N LEU A 334 5.48 -15.05 -13.09
CA LEU A 334 5.57 -15.18 -14.54
C LEU A 334 5.59 -16.68 -14.88
N ASN A 335 4.76 -17.07 -15.85
CA ASN A 335 4.60 -18.45 -16.26
C ASN A 335 4.60 -18.58 -17.80
N PRO A 336 5.69 -18.17 -18.47
CA PRO A 336 5.74 -18.10 -19.94
C PRO A 336 5.48 -19.45 -20.63
N GLU A 337 5.88 -20.54 -20.00
CA GLU A 337 5.71 -21.92 -20.47
C GLU A 337 4.32 -22.49 -20.15
N ARG A 338 3.44 -21.73 -19.46
CA ARG A 338 2.10 -22.16 -19.05
C ARG A 338 2.11 -23.47 -18.26
N ARG A 339 3.06 -23.61 -17.34
CA ARG A 339 3.13 -24.76 -16.43
C ARG A 339 1.89 -24.80 -15.55
N GLU A 340 1.31 -25.98 -15.40
CA GLU A 340 0.12 -26.22 -14.59
C GLU A 340 0.50 -26.66 -13.18
N PHE A 341 -0.33 -26.25 -12.21
CA PHE A 341 -0.17 -26.55 -10.80
C PHE A 341 -1.55 -26.74 -10.18
N ASP A 342 -1.67 -27.77 -9.34
CA ASP A 342 -2.85 -28.01 -8.50
C ASP A 342 -2.60 -27.46 -7.09
N HIS A 343 -3.66 -27.06 -6.39
CA HIS A 343 -3.56 -26.54 -5.03
C HIS A 343 -4.60 -27.21 -4.13
N ASP A 344 -4.16 -27.79 -3.02
CA ASP A 344 -5.00 -28.57 -2.10
C ASP A 344 -5.38 -27.83 -0.80
N GLY A 345 -4.97 -26.56 -0.66
CA GLY A 345 -5.20 -25.74 0.53
C GLY A 345 -3.93 -25.37 1.28
N ALA A 346 -2.90 -26.22 1.23
CA ALA A 346 -1.63 -26.00 1.94
C ALA A 346 -0.39 -26.20 1.05
N THR A 347 -0.56 -26.95 -0.03
CA THR A 347 0.50 -27.39 -0.93
C THR A 347 0.10 -27.11 -2.37
N VAL A 348 1.10 -26.82 -3.19
CA VAL A 348 0.96 -26.62 -4.63
C VAL A 348 1.74 -27.71 -5.34
N THR A 349 1.06 -28.56 -6.09
CA THR A 349 1.66 -29.74 -6.75
C THR A 349 1.82 -29.48 -8.24
N ALA A 350 3.03 -29.65 -8.76
CA ALA A 350 3.30 -29.58 -10.19
C ALA A 350 2.86 -30.87 -10.91
N ALA A 351 2.74 -30.83 -12.23
CA ALA A 351 2.35 -31.99 -13.05
C ALA A 351 3.28 -33.23 -12.91
N ASP A 352 4.52 -33.04 -12.47
CA ASP A 352 5.47 -34.13 -12.19
C ASP A 352 5.30 -34.75 -10.78
N GLY A 353 4.32 -34.27 -10.00
CA GLY A 353 4.04 -34.69 -8.63
C GLY A 353 4.90 -34.00 -7.56
N THR A 354 5.73 -33.01 -7.92
CA THR A 354 6.54 -32.28 -6.95
C THR A 354 5.72 -31.23 -6.20
N ASP A 355 5.83 -31.23 -4.88
CA ASP A 355 5.13 -30.33 -3.99
C ASP A 355 5.94 -29.07 -3.65
N TYR A 356 5.27 -27.92 -3.67
CA TYR A 356 5.81 -26.60 -3.35
C TYR A 356 4.95 -25.88 -2.33
N ARG A 357 5.56 -24.95 -1.60
CA ARG A 357 4.83 -23.91 -0.87
C ARG A 357 4.32 -22.84 -1.85
N PRO A 358 3.15 -22.22 -1.61
CA PRO A 358 2.62 -21.16 -2.47
C PRO A 358 3.60 -20.02 -2.79
N GLU A 359 4.50 -19.70 -1.85
CA GLU A 359 5.52 -18.65 -1.96
C GLU A 359 6.81 -19.05 -2.70
N ASN A 360 7.00 -20.35 -2.98
CA ASN A 360 8.26 -20.94 -3.45
C ASN A 360 8.07 -21.84 -4.68
N LEU A 361 7.17 -21.49 -5.59
CA LEU A 361 7.08 -22.19 -6.88
C LEU A 361 8.39 -22.03 -7.66
N PRO A 362 8.75 -22.99 -8.53
CA PRO A 362 9.93 -22.94 -9.39
C PRO A 362 9.67 -22.05 -10.62
N LEU A 363 9.14 -20.85 -10.38
CA LEU A 363 8.80 -19.82 -11.35
C LEU A 363 9.33 -18.47 -10.86
N GLN A 364 9.50 -17.52 -11.78
CA GLN A 364 9.91 -16.17 -11.40
C GLN A 364 8.74 -15.45 -10.69
N ARG A 365 8.87 -15.24 -9.39
CA ARG A 365 7.92 -14.47 -8.59
C ARG A 365 8.03 -12.98 -8.92
N ILE A 366 6.89 -12.31 -9.11
CA ILE A 366 6.81 -10.87 -9.27
C ILE A 366 6.24 -10.22 -8.01
N HIS A 367 6.62 -8.97 -7.75
CA HIS A 367 6.10 -8.23 -6.62
C HIS A 367 4.58 -8.03 -6.81
N ALA A 368 3.82 -8.42 -5.79
CA ALA A 368 2.38 -8.29 -5.75
C ALA A 368 1.94 -7.84 -4.37
N PHE A 369 0.86 -7.07 -4.31
CA PHE A 369 0.32 -6.52 -3.07
C PHE A 369 -1.18 -6.26 -3.18
N ASP A 370 -1.83 -6.18 -2.03
CA ASP A 370 -3.25 -5.88 -1.90
C ASP A 370 -3.52 -4.40 -2.23
N ALA A 371 -4.54 -4.16 -3.04
CA ALA A 371 -5.05 -2.83 -3.33
C ALA A 371 -6.57 -2.84 -3.50
N MET A 372 -7.24 -1.80 -3.00
CA MET A 372 -8.63 -1.55 -3.37
C MET A 372 -8.72 -1.25 -4.86
N TRP A 373 -9.77 -1.76 -5.52
CA TRP A 373 -9.95 -1.68 -6.97
C TRP A 373 -9.73 -0.27 -7.52
N PHE A 374 -10.37 0.74 -6.92
CA PHE A 374 -10.29 2.11 -7.41
C PHE A 374 -8.86 2.67 -7.41
N ALA A 375 -8.03 2.21 -6.48
CA ALA A 375 -6.63 2.62 -6.38
C ALA A 375 -5.82 1.92 -7.46
N TRP A 376 -5.99 0.60 -7.61
CA TRP A 376 -5.29 -0.19 -8.61
C TRP A 376 -5.62 0.25 -10.04
N SER A 377 -6.90 0.28 -10.41
CA SER A 377 -7.34 0.68 -11.75
C SER A 377 -7.02 2.14 -12.07
N GLY A 378 -7.02 3.00 -11.06
CA GLY A 378 -6.62 4.39 -11.23
C GLY A 378 -5.14 4.56 -11.58
N PHE A 379 -4.25 3.69 -11.10
CA PHE A 379 -2.82 3.72 -11.44
C PHE A 379 -2.44 2.87 -12.66
N TYR A 380 -3.16 1.77 -12.88
CA TYR A 380 -2.90 0.82 -13.97
C TYR A 380 -4.17 0.55 -14.78
N PRO A 381 -4.70 1.55 -15.53
CA PRO A 381 -5.97 1.42 -16.23
C PRO A 381 -5.96 0.36 -17.36
N TRP A 382 -4.77 0.03 -17.88
CA TRP A 382 -4.56 -1.04 -18.86
C TRP A 382 -4.41 -2.43 -18.24
N THR A 383 -4.46 -2.56 -16.91
CA THR A 383 -4.30 -3.84 -16.20
C THR A 383 -5.26 -4.89 -16.77
N SER A 384 -4.74 -6.07 -17.03
CA SER A 384 -5.60 -7.25 -17.18
C SER A 384 -6.18 -7.60 -15.81
N VAL A 385 -7.39 -8.17 -15.81
CA VAL A 385 -8.12 -8.48 -14.58
C VAL A 385 -8.72 -9.87 -14.65
N HIS A 386 -8.54 -10.64 -13.58
CA HIS A 386 -9.00 -12.02 -13.44
C HIS A 386 -9.77 -12.13 -12.11
N VAL A 387 -11.04 -12.58 -12.14
CA VAL A 387 -11.97 -12.59 -11.00
C VAL A 387 -12.84 -13.82 -10.99
#